data_AF-A0A1F9ERU8-F1
#
_entry.id   AF-A0A1F9ERU8-F1
#
_cell.length_a   1.000
_cell.length_b   1.000
_cell.length_c   1.000
_cell.angle_alpha   90.00
_cell.angle_beta   90.00
_cell.angle_gamma   90.00
#
_symmetry.space_group_name_H-M   'P 1'
#
loop_
_entity.id
_entity.type
_entity.pdbx_description
1 polymer ?
#
loop_
_entity_poly.entity_id
_entity_poly.type
_entity_poly.pdbx_seq_one_letter_code
_entity_poly.pdbx_strand_id
1 'polypeptide(L)'
;MPSAARTRRARSANLIGVLALAASLLLSACPKAGADSPTTATAAPSPNWWLSVADGKLHRGLDEAPVGLYVGGDREGERFQPGGDIEGSGIIGADGEPAVLELATGRVVRASEPRPPPPFVEGALTAAGFSPKTRKVTY
;
A
#
# COMPACT_ATOMS: atom_id res chain seq x y z
N MET A 1 -5.97 52.79 24.97
CA MET A 1 -4.74 53.60 25.09
C MET A 1 -3.55 52.66 25.32
N PRO A 2 -2.36 53.01 24.79
CA PRO A 2 -1.35 52.15 24.11
C PRO A 2 -0.45 51.38 25.11
N SER A 3 0.52 50.51 24.78
CA SER A 3 1.53 50.49 23.72
C SER A 3 2.30 49.15 23.82
N ALA A 4 2.35 48.32 22.78
CA ALA A 4 3.51 48.04 21.91
C ALA A 4 4.85 47.64 22.57
N ALA A 5 5.34 46.42 22.26
CA ALA A 5 6.77 46.14 22.08
C ALA A 5 7.00 44.96 21.11
N ARG A 6 7.25 45.31 19.83
CA ARG A 6 8.01 44.51 18.85
C ARG A 6 9.43 44.23 19.37
N THR A 7 10.11 43.24 18.76
CA THR A 7 11.59 43.12 18.47
C THR A 7 12.00 41.65 18.59
N ARG A 8 12.76 40.97 17.71
CA ARG A 8 13.45 41.27 16.45
C ARG A 8 13.69 39.94 15.71
N ARG A 9 13.89 40.08 14.39
CA ARG A 9 14.36 39.08 13.42
C ARG A 9 15.76 38.54 13.79
N ALA A 10 16.03 37.30 13.39
CA ALA A 10 17.38 36.89 12.99
C ALA A 10 17.29 36.24 11.59
N ARG A 11 17.94 36.89 10.63
CA ARG A 11 18.27 36.39 9.29
C ARG A 11 19.72 35.90 9.35
N SER A 12 19.99 34.70 8.83
CA SER A 12 21.30 34.25 8.37
C SER A 12 21.00 33.19 7.28
N ALA A 13 21.00 33.43 5.98
CA ALA A 13 22.03 33.93 5.05
C ALA A 13 23.29 33.03 4.98
N ASN A 14 23.34 32.28 3.87
CA ASN A 14 24.49 31.81 3.07
C ASN A 14 25.63 31.02 3.73
N LEU A 15 25.95 29.86 3.14
CA LEU A 15 27.27 29.69 2.54
C LEU A 15 27.28 28.63 1.42
N ILE A 16 27.84 29.06 0.30
CA ILE A 16 28.16 28.35 -0.93
C ILE A 16 29.54 27.70 -0.77
N GLY A 17 29.77 26.56 -1.42
CA GLY A 17 31.11 26.06 -1.80
C GLY A 17 31.44 24.69 -1.22
N VAL A 18 32.16 23.78 -1.87
CA VAL A 18 33.06 23.88 -3.02
C VAL A 18 33.17 22.49 -3.68
N LEU A 19 33.38 22.50 -5.00
CA LEU A 19 33.86 21.42 -5.87
C LEU A 19 34.94 20.51 -5.20
N ALA A 20 34.83 19.20 -5.39
CA ALA A 20 35.98 18.30 -5.31
C ALA A 20 36.06 17.46 -6.58
N LEU A 21 36.96 17.88 -7.48
CA LEU A 21 37.50 17.09 -8.57
C LEU A 21 38.48 16.07 -7.96
N ALA A 22 38.24 14.77 -8.14
CA ALA A 22 39.27 13.77 -7.91
C ALA A 22 39.22 12.75 -9.06
N ALA A 23 40.18 12.89 -9.97
CA ALA A 23 40.47 11.93 -11.02
C ALA A 23 41.46 10.90 -10.48
N SER A 24 41.12 9.62 -10.57
CA SER A 24 42.06 8.50 -10.46
C SER A 24 41.74 7.44 -11.51
N LEU A 25 42.45 7.55 -12.63
CA LEU A 25 42.93 6.46 -13.50
C LEU A 25 43.80 5.53 -12.62
N LEU A 26 43.77 4.19 -12.63
CA LEU A 26 43.82 3.23 -13.74
C LEU A 26 43.92 1.77 -13.17
N LEU A 27 43.65 0.79 -14.05
CA LEU A 27 44.08 -0.63 -14.07
C LEU A 27 43.24 -1.75 -13.39
N SER A 28 42.51 -2.45 -14.27
CA SER A 28 42.66 -3.89 -14.59
C SER A 28 41.91 -4.98 -13.82
N ALA A 29 41.27 -5.83 -14.65
CA ALA A 29 40.93 -7.24 -14.47
C ALA A 29 39.55 -7.62 -13.88
N CYS A 30 38.55 -7.74 -14.76
CA CYS A 30 37.86 -9.01 -15.08
C CYS A 30 36.58 -8.72 -15.90
N PRO A 31 36.43 -9.24 -17.13
CA PRO A 31 35.15 -9.15 -17.83
C PRO A 31 34.26 -10.27 -17.28
N LYS A 32 33.32 -9.94 -16.40
CA LYS A 32 32.10 -10.74 -16.29
C LYS A 32 30.94 -9.86 -16.73
N ALA A 33 30.72 -9.89 -18.04
CA ALA A 33 29.45 -9.51 -18.63
C ALA A 33 28.37 -10.46 -18.10
N GLY A 34 27.85 -10.15 -16.92
CA GLY A 34 26.49 -10.45 -16.54
C GLY A 34 25.78 -9.12 -16.60
N ALA A 35 25.37 -8.70 -17.81
CA ALA A 35 24.32 -7.71 -17.92
C ALA A 35 23.08 -8.41 -17.38
N ASP A 36 22.85 -8.28 -16.06
CA ASP A 36 21.52 -8.47 -15.51
C ASP A 36 20.69 -7.41 -16.21
N SER A 37 20.02 -7.88 -17.26
CA SER A 37 18.96 -7.13 -17.92
C SER A 37 18.08 -6.61 -16.80
N PRO A 38 17.71 -5.32 -16.77
CA PRO A 38 16.58 -4.93 -15.97
C PRO A 38 15.42 -5.74 -16.55
N THR A 39 15.12 -6.88 -15.90
CA THR A 39 13.86 -7.57 -16.07
C THR A 39 12.87 -6.48 -15.74
N THR A 40 12.35 -5.86 -16.79
CA THR A 40 11.28 -4.90 -16.68
C THR A 40 10.18 -5.76 -16.12
N ALA A 41 9.98 -5.68 -14.81
CA ALA A 41 8.93 -6.43 -14.15
C ALA A 41 7.67 -5.98 -14.87
N THR A 42 7.15 -6.84 -15.75
CA THR A 42 5.88 -6.61 -16.41
C THR A 42 4.91 -6.44 -15.26
N ALA A 43 4.53 -5.18 -15.00
CA ALA A 43 3.52 -4.88 -14.01
C ALA A 43 2.34 -5.78 -14.38
N ALA A 44 1.95 -6.66 -13.46
CA ALA A 44 0.78 -7.48 -13.66
C ALA A 44 -0.37 -6.53 -14.04
N PRO A 45 -1.19 -6.86 -15.05
CA PRO A 45 -2.28 -5.99 -15.45
C PRO A 45 -3.13 -5.68 -14.22
N SER A 46 -3.33 -4.39 -13.93
CA SER A 46 -4.17 -4.00 -12.80
C SER A 46 -5.60 -4.50 -13.05
N PRO A 47 -6.26 -5.10 -12.04
CA PRO A 47 -7.63 -5.56 -12.19
C PRO A 47 -8.58 -4.38 -12.49
N ASN A 48 -9.71 -4.63 -13.13
CA ASN A 48 -10.69 -3.56 -13.46
C ASN A 48 -11.10 -2.78 -12.21
N TRP A 49 -11.38 -3.52 -11.13
CA TRP A 49 -11.63 -3.00 -9.79
C TRP A 49 -10.80 -3.78 -8.78
N TRP A 50 -10.42 -3.10 -7.70
CA TRP A 50 -9.77 -3.75 -6.57
C TRP A 50 -10.25 -3.18 -5.26
N LEU A 51 -10.32 -4.05 -4.25
CA LEU A 51 -10.70 -3.69 -2.90
C LEU A 51 -9.46 -3.76 -2.01
N SER A 52 -9.12 -2.64 -1.38
CA SER A 52 -8.05 -2.53 -0.39
C SER A 52 -8.43 -3.36 0.84
N VAL A 53 -7.57 -4.30 1.22
CA VAL A 53 -7.85 -5.15 2.40
C VAL A 53 -7.71 -4.35 3.70
N ALA A 54 -6.84 -3.34 3.73
CA ALA A 54 -6.55 -2.59 4.95
C ALA A 54 -7.73 -1.75 5.45
N ASP A 55 -8.49 -1.15 4.52
CA ASP A 55 -9.57 -0.21 4.85
C ASP A 55 -10.91 -0.52 4.14
N GLY A 56 -10.95 -1.57 3.34
CA GLY A 56 -12.16 -2.02 2.66
C GLY A 56 -12.60 -1.13 1.50
N LYS A 57 -11.81 -0.13 1.11
CA LYS A 57 -12.20 0.79 0.03
C LYS A 57 -12.10 0.14 -1.34
N LEU A 58 -13.05 0.47 -2.19
CA LEU A 58 -13.10 0.03 -3.58
C LEU A 58 -12.47 1.10 -4.49
N HIS A 59 -11.55 0.65 -5.35
CA HIS A 59 -10.80 1.48 -6.27
C HIS A 59 -10.96 0.96 -7.70
N ARG A 60 -10.90 1.88 -8.66
CA ARG A 60 -10.92 1.54 -10.09
C ARG A 60 -9.49 1.39 -10.57
N GLY A 61 -9.13 0.22 -11.08
CA GLY A 61 -7.73 -0.07 -11.42
C GLY A 61 -7.17 0.68 -12.64
N LEU A 62 -8.04 1.30 -13.43
CA LEU A 62 -7.62 2.22 -14.50
C LEU A 62 -7.18 3.59 -13.97
N ASP A 63 -7.64 3.98 -12.77
CA ASP A 63 -7.38 5.29 -12.18
C ASP A 63 -6.21 5.23 -11.18
N GLU A 64 -6.05 4.09 -10.50
CA GLU A 64 -5.04 3.90 -9.45
C GLU A 64 -4.56 2.44 -9.40
N ALA A 65 -3.25 2.26 -9.30
CA ALA A 65 -2.64 0.94 -9.10
C ALA A 65 -2.86 0.44 -7.65
N PRO A 66 -3.08 -0.87 -7.43
CA PRO A 66 -3.25 -1.41 -6.09
C PRO A 66 -2.06 -1.11 -5.16
N VAL A 67 -2.36 -0.71 -3.92
CA VAL A 67 -1.36 -0.48 -2.87
C VAL A 67 -1.59 -1.45 -1.72
N GLY A 68 -0.52 -2.12 -1.27
CA GLY A 68 -0.60 -3.05 -0.15
C GLY A 68 -1.23 -4.40 -0.51
N LEU A 69 -2.01 -4.95 0.41
CA LEU A 69 -2.83 -6.15 0.18
C LEU A 69 -4.19 -5.75 -0.39
N TYR A 70 -4.62 -6.43 -1.45
CA TYR A 70 -5.87 -6.14 -2.13
C TYR A 70 -6.54 -7.43 -2.65
N VAL A 71 -7.83 -7.33 -2.98
CA VAL A 71 -8.55 -8.36 -3.75
C VAL A 71 -8.98 -7.75 -5.08
N GLY A 72 -8.59 -8.38 -6.20
CA GLY A 72 -9.02 -7.97 -7.54
C GLY A 72 -10.39 -8.54 -7.90
N GLY A 73 -11.14 -7.84 -8.75
CA GLY A 73 -12.46 -8.30 -9.19
C GLY A 73 -13.19 -7.28 -10.07
N ASP A 74 -14.50 -7.38 -10.08
CA ASP A 74 -15.41 -6.52 -10.84
C ASP A 74 -16.43 -5.84 -9.93
N ARG A 75 -17.08 -4.79 -10.44
CA ARG A 75 -18.16 -4.09 -9.75
C ARG A 75 -19.49 -4.38 -10.45
N GLU A 76 -20.42 -4.98 -9.71
CA GLU A 76 -21.79 -5.24 -10.15
C GLU A 76 -22.76 -4.33 -9.39
N GLY A 77 -23.12 -3.21 -10.03
CA GLY A 77 -23.92 -2.17 -9.37
C GLY A 77 -23.19 -1.58 -8.16
N GLU A 78 -23.78 -1.73 -6.97
CA GLU A 78 -23.22 -1.25 -5.70
C GLU A 78 -22.40 -2.32 -4.95
N ARG A 79 -22.18 -3.49 -5.55
CA ARG A 79 -21.42 -4.58 -4.93
C ARG A 79 -20.12 -4.86 -5.65
N PHE A 80 -19.11 -5.23 -4.89
CA PHE A 80 -17.87 -5.77 -5.42
C PHE A 80 -17.95 -7.30 -5.52
N GLN A 81 -17.53 -7.84 -6.66
CA GLN A 81 -17.47 -9.27 -6.89
C GLN A 81 -15.99 -9.67 -7.00
N PRO A 82 -15.43 -10.34 -5.98
CA PRO A 82 -14.04 -10.75 -6.00
C PRO A 82 -13.79 -11.81 -7.07
N GLY A 83 -12.71 -11.67 -7.82
CA GLY A 83 -12.29 -12.60 -8.87
C GLY A 83 -11.27 -13.65 -8.40
N GLY A 84 -10.80 -13.56 -7.16
CA GLY A 84 -9.74 -14.43 -6.65
C GLY A 84 -9.43 -14.26 -5.17
N ASP A 85 -8.23 -14.70 -4.79
CA ASP A 85 -7.66 -14.58 -3.45
C ASP A 85 -6.99 -13.20 -3.23
N ILE A 86 -6.45 -12.96 -2.03
CA ILE A 86 -5.72 -11.73 -1.69
C ILE A 86 -4.34 -11.70 -2.35
N GLU A 87 -4.08 -10.62 -3.08
CA GLU A 87 -2.85 -10.33 -3.80
C GLU A 87 -2.06 -9.19 -3.14
N GLY A 88 -0.94 -8.81 -3.76
CA GLY A 88 -0.11 -7.71 -3.29
C GLY A 88 0.76 -8.04 -2.08
N SER A 89 1.40 -7.01 -1.54
CA SER A 89 2.40 -7.10 -0.47
C SER A 89 1.90 -6.41 0.80
N GLY A 90 2.13 -7.03 1.96
CA GLY A 90 1.74 -6.47 3.25
C GLY A 90 1.70 -7.54 4.33
N ILE A 91 1.32 -7.13 5.54
CA ILE A 91 1.32 -7.99 6.72
C ILE A 91 0.08 -8.88 6.71
N ILE A 92 0.29 -10.17 7.02
CA ILE A 92 -0.74 -11.18 7.20
C ILE A 92 -0.61 -11.71 8.63
N GLY A 93 -1.75 -11.92 9.30
CA GLY A 93 -1.80 -12.50 10.63
C GLY A 93 -1.30 -11.56 11.74
N ALA A 94 -1.47 -10.25 11.59
CA ALA A 94 -1.21 -9.32 12.69
C ALA A 94 -2.22 -9.54 13.84
N ASP A 95 -1.73 -9.38 15.06
CA ASP A 95 -2.57 -9.47 16.26
C ASP A 95 -3.49 -8.25 16.38
N GLY A 96 -4.76 -8.48 16.73
CA GLY A 96 -5.78 -7.44 16.86
C GLY A 96 -7.12 -8.01 17.29
N GLU A 97 -8.17 -7.17 17.22
CA GLU A 97 -9.54 -7.61 17.50
C GLU A 97 -10.02 -8.52 16.36
N PRO A 98 -10.48 -9.76 16.61
CA PRO A 98 -10.97 -10.63 15.55
C PRO A 98 -12.11 -9.98 14.74
N ALA A 99 -11.97 -9.99 13.42
CA ALA A 99 -12.91 -9.34 12.52
C ALA A 99 -12.97 -10.08 11.17
N VAL A 100 -13.99 -9.75 10.38
CA VAL A 100 -14.22 -10.26 9.04
C VAL A 100 -14.39 -9.06 8.09
N LEU A 101 -13.70 -9.07 6.95
CA LEU A 101 -13.93 -8.10 5.88
C LEU A 101 -14.93 -8.69 4.88
N GLU A 102 -16.13 -8.12 4.82
CA GLU A 102 -17.17 -8.43 3.84
C GLU A 102 -16.76 -7.84 2.48
N LEU A 103 -16.41 -8.68 1.51
CA LEU A 103 -15.87 -8.19 0.24
C LEU A 103 -16.93 -7.52 -0.61
N ALA A 104 -18.19 -7.96 -0.54
CA ALA A 104 -19.28 -7.39 -1.34
C ALA A 104 -19.48 -5.89 -1.11
N THR A 105 -19.22 -5.42 0.12
CA THR A 105 -19.48 -4.04 0.55
C THR A 105 -18.23 -3.30 1.02
N GLY A 106 -17.13 -4.01 1.26
CA GLY A 106 -15.92 -3.46 1.89
C GLY A 106 -16.05 -3.22 3.39
N ARG A 107 -17.13 -3.70 4.02
CA ARG A 107 -17.36 -3.46 5.45
C ARG A 107 -16.55 -4.43 6.31
N VAL A 108 -15.87 -3.89 7.32
CA VAL A 108 -15.29 -4.70 8.41
C VAL A 108 -16.36 -4.97 9.46
N VAL A 109 -16.61 -6.25 9.74
CA VAL A 109 -17.58 -6.77 10.71
C VAL A 109 -16.81 -7.36 11.88
N ARG A 110 -17.06 -6.90 13.11
CA ARG A 110 -16.37 -7.42 14.30
C ARG A 110 -16.89 -8.81 14.66
N ALA A 111 -16.11 -9.60 15.40
CA ALA A 111 -16.53 -10.92 15.85
C ALA A 111 -17.78 -10.93 16.76
N SER A 112 -18.14 -9.79 17.37
CA SER A 112 -19.37 -9.64 18.16
C SER A 112 -20.63 -9.46 17.29
N GLU A 113 -20.48 -9.18 16.00
CA GLU A 113 -21.57 -8.99 15.06
C GLU A 113 -21.88 -10.29 14.29
N PRO A 114 -23.12 -10.44 13.75
CA PRO A 114 -23.44 -11.57 12.89
C PRO A 114 -22.48 -11.65 11.69
N ARG A 115 -21.89 -12.83 11.49
CA ARG A 115 -20.98 -13.07 10.36
C ARG A 115 -21.71 -12.81 9.03
N PRO A 116 -21.11 -12.02 8.11
CA PRO A 116 -21.70 -11.77 6.80
C PRO A 116 -21.71 -13.05 5.94
N PRO A 117 -22.60 -13.14 4.93
CA PRO A 117 -22.50 -14.20 3.94
C PRO A 117 -21.20 -14.07 3.14
N PRO A 118 -20.67 -15.17 2.57
CA PRO A 118 -19.59 -15.09 1.60
C PRO A 118 -19.94 -14.21 0.38
N PRO A 119 -18.95 -13.59 -0.29
CA PRO A 119 -17.52 -13.75 -0.04
C PRO A 119 -16.96 -12.80 1.04
N PHE A 120 -16.09 -13.33 1.90
CA PHE A 120 -15.43 -12.56 2.96
C PHE A 120 -14.01 -13.03 3.26
N VAL A 121 -13.25 -12.21 3.99
CA VAL A 121 -11.89 -12.51 4.47
C VAL A 121 -11.87 -12.52 5.99
N GLU A 122 -11.31 -13.58 6.59
CA GLU A 122 -11.08 -13.63 8.03
C GLU A 122 -9.77 -12.91 8.40
N GLY A 123 -9.76 -12.19 9.53
CA GLY A 123 -8.59 -11.44 9.98
C GLY A 123 -8.76 -10.82 11.35
N ALA A 124 -8.03 -9.72 11.56
CA ALA A 124 -8.08 -8.93 12.76
C ALA A 124 -8.08 -7.43 12.42
N LEU A 125 -8.85 -6.65 13.16
CA LEU A 125 -8.79 -5.20 13.14
C LEU A 125 -7.67 -4.72 14.07
N THR A 126 -6.72 -3.99 13.49
CA THR A 126 -5.56 -3.42 14.19
C THR A 126 -5.61 -1.89 14.17
N ALA A 127 -4.70 -1.23 14.89
CA ALA A 127 -4.56 0.22 14.82
C ALA A 127 -4.20 0.74 13.41
N ALA A 128 -3.61 -0.10 12.55
CA ALA A 128 -3.25 0.23 11.18
C ALA A 128 -4.35 -0.11 10.15
N GLY A 129 -5.46 -0.70 10.58
CA GLY A 129 -6.52 -1.22 9.71
C GLY A 129 -6.71 -2.73 9.83
N PHE A 130 -7.46 -3.31 8.89
CA PHE A 130 -7.73 -4.73 8.85
C PHE A 130 -6.52 -5.52 8.31
N SER A 131 -6.11 -6.55 9.04
CA SER A 131 -5.05 -7.49 8.65
C SER A 131 -5.67 -8.86 8.42
N PRO A 132 -5.56 -9.44 7.22
CA PRO A 132 -6.11 -10.76 6.94
C PRO A 132 -5.30 -11.84 7.66
N LYS A 133 -5.95 -12.92 8.09
CA LYS A 133 -5.28 -14.06 8.74
C LYS A 133 -4.55 -14.95 7.72
N THR A 134 -5.09 -15.05 6.51
CA THR A 134 -4.51 -15.79 5.39
C THR A 134 -4.77 -15.02 4.10
N ARG A 135 -4.18 -15.44 2.97
CA ARG A 135 -4.52 -14.86 1.66
C ARG A 135 -5.85 -15.36 1.08
N LYS A 136 -6.54 -16.27 1.76
CA LYS A 136 -7.71 -16.94 1.21
C LYS A 136 -8.97 -16.11 1.39
N VAL A 137 -9.74 -16.02 0.32
CA VAL A 137 -11.14 -15.55 0.35
C VAL A 137 -12.04 -16.76 0.61
N THR A 138 -13.01 -16.59 1.50
CA THR A 138 -14.07 -17.59 1.72
C THR A 138 -15.22 -17.30 0.76
N TYR A 139 -15.71 -18.32 0.06
CA TYR A 139 -16.81 -18.27 -0.92
C TYR A 139 -18.01 -19.11 -0.47
#